data_AF-A0A2E4CBW9-F1
#
_entry.id   AF-A0A2E4CBW9-F1
#
_cell.length_a   1.000
_cell.length_b   1.000
_cell.length_c   1.000
_cell.angle_alpha   90.00
_cell.angle_beta   90.00
_cell.angle_gamma   90.00
#
_symmetry.space_group_name_H-M   'P 1'
#
loop_
_entity.id
_entity.type
_entity.pdbx_description
1 polymer ?
#
loop_
_entity_poly.entity_id
_entity_poly.type
_entity_poly.pdbx_seq_one_letter_code
_entity_poly.pdbx_strand_id
1 'polypeptide(L)'
;MFSQAAQLHDVGKSSIPDAILQKPGKLNPQEFEIIQKRCNIGSRIMNPLIHEESICLTTHTSVGPQIMGSTNSPVLRLAAVIAATHHEKWDGSGYPKGWRAMQFRSKAESSLLLTFLMHLARHAPTKKQFRLTDAESS
;
A
#
# COMPACT_ATOMS: atom_id res chain seq x y z
N MET A 1 15.25 0.43 18.06
CA MET A 1 15.62 1.11 16.80
C MET A 1 16.42 0.19 15.87
N PHE A 2 17.57 -0.36 16.26
CA PHE A 2 18.38 -1.24 15.39
C PHE A 2 17.66 -2.50 14.89
N SER A 3 16.93 -3.22 15.75
CA SER A 3 16.17 -4.43 15.34
C SER A 3 15.07 -4.13 14.31
N GLN A 4 14.42 -2.96 14.39
CA GLN A 4 13.40 -2.55 13.41
C GLN A 4 14.03 -2.18 12.06
N ALA A 5 15.16 -1.47 12.08
CA ALA A 5 15.91 -1.14 10.86
C ALA A 5 16.49 -2.41 10.18
N ALA A 6 16.96 -3.38 10.99
CA ALA A 6 17.48 -4.64 10.49
C ALA A 6 16.42 -5.46 9.73
N GLN A 7 15.11 -5.32 10.02
CA GLN A 7 14.07 -6.02 9.25
C GLN A 7 14.00 -5.58 7.78
N LEU A 8 14.54 -4.40 7.46
CA LEU A 8 14.44 -3.78 6.14
C LEU A 8 15.69 -3.98 5.27
N HIS A 9 16.78 -4.52 5.82
CA HIS A 9 18.09 -4.63 5.14
C HIS A 9 18.03 -5.39 3.81
N ASP A 10 17.09 -6.31 3.68
CA ASP A 10 16.94 -7.21 2.55
C ASP A 10 15.80 -6.83 1.60
N VAL A 11 15.18 -5.66 1.75
CA VAL A 11 14.06 -5.23 0.89
C VAL A 11 14.42 -5.28 -0.61
N GLY A 12 15.69 -5.04 -0.94
CA GLY A 12 16.21 -5.08 -2.31
C GLY A 12 16.19 -6.47 -2.94
N LYS A 13 15.99 -7.55 -2.17
CA LYS A 13 15.81 -8.90 -2.74
C LYS A 13 14.59 -8.98 -3.66
N SER A 14 13.58 -8.11 -3.46
CA SER A 14 12.40 -8.01 -4.35
C SER A 14 12.73 -7.69 -5.81
N SER A 15 13.91 -7.13 -6.09
CA SER A 15 14.34 -6.85 -7.46
C SER A 15 15.18 -7.97 -8.10
N ILE A 16 15.42 -9.07 -7.38
CA ILE A 16 16.19 -10.21 -7.88
C ILE A 16 15.20 -11.22 -8.48
N PRO A 17 15.39 -11.65 -9.74
CA PRO A 17 14.58 -12.72 -10.31
C PRO A 17 14.66 -14.00 -9.47
N ASP A 18 13.52 -14.68 -9.26
CA ASP A 18 13.45 -15.91 -8.46
C ASP A 18 14.44 -16.99 -8.95
N ALA A 19 14.62 -17.10 -10.27
CA ALA A 19 15.57 -18.03 -10.89
C ALA A 19 17.03 -17.80 -10.46
N ILE A 20 17.40 -16.58 -10.07
CA ILE A 20 18.73 -16.24 -9.55
C ILE A 20 18.74 -16.38 -8.02
N LEU A 21 17.67 -15.91 -7.35
CA LEU A 21 17.58 -15.92 -5.90
C LEU A 21 17.51 -17.33 -5.31
N GLN A 22 16.85 -18.26 -6.01
CA GLN A 22 16.64 -19.65 -5.60
C GLN A 22 17.56 -20.65 -6.30
N LYS A 23 18.54 -20.17 -7.09
CA LYS A 23 19.41 -21.04 -7.88
C LYS A 23 20.18 -22.02 -6.98
N PRO A 24 20.03 -23.34 -7.16
CA PRO A 24 20.87 -24.30 -6.46
C PRO A 24 22.28 -24.29 -7.09
N GLY A 25 23.29 -23.97 -6.29
CA GLY A 25 24.70 -23.94 -6.71
C GLY A 25 25.26 -22.54 -6.90
N LYS A 26 26.45 -22.46 -7.51
CA LYS A 26 27.18 -21.19 -7.64
C LYS A 26 26.54 -20.30 -8.71
N LEU A 27 26.50 -19.01 -8.41
CA LEU A 27 26.14 -17.97 -9.35
C LEU A 27 27.26 -17.77 -10.37
N ASN A 28 26.89 -17.50 -11.61
CA ASN A 28 27.84 -16.99 -12.59
C ASN A 28 28.15 -15.50 -12.29
N PRO A 29 29.19 -14.93 -12.91
CA PRO A 29 29.57 -13.53 -12.66
C PRO A 29 28.45 -12.52 -12.92
N GLN A 30 27.62 -12.74 -13.94
CA GLN A 30 26.52 -11.85 -14.32
C GLN A 30 25.37 -11.89 -13.28
N GLU A 31 25.01 -13.08 -12.82
CA GLU A 31 24.02 -13.31 -11.76
C GLU A 31 24.48 -12.68 -10.44
N PHE A 32 25.77 -12.81 -10.13
CA PHE A 32 26.36 -12.20 -8.95
C PHE A 32 26.30 -10.67 -9.01
N GLU A 33 26.56 -10.07 -10.17
CA GLU A 33 26.42 -8.62 -10.38
C GLU A 33 24.98 -8.14 -10.13
N ILE A 34 23.98 -8.92 -10.55
CA ILE A 34 22.56 -8.64 -10.27
C ILE A 34 22.29 -8.66 -8.77
N ILE A 35 22.80 -9.66 -8.04
CA ILE A 35 22.66 -9.71 -6.58
C ILE A 35 23.33 -8.52 -5.90
N GLN A 36 24.50 -8.09 -6.35
CA GLN A 36 25.18 -6.93 -5.76
C GLN A 36 24.38 -5.64 -5.91
N LYS A 37 23.70 -5.45 -7.05
CA LYS A 37 22.87 -4.26 -7.31
C LYS A 37 21.68 -4.13 -6.35
N ARG A 38 21.24 -5.22 -5.69
CA ARG A 38 20.11 -5.22 -4.76
C ARG A 38 20.26 -4.21 -3.62
N CYS A 39 21.49 -3.96 -3.16
CA CYS A 39 21.74 -3.02 -2.06
C CYS A 39 21.37 -1.59 -2.47
N ASN A 40 21.76 -1.19 -3.68
CA ASN A 40 21.42 0.13 -4.23
C ASN A 40 19.92 0.26 -4.47
N ILE A 41 19.27 -0.80 -4.96
CA ILE A 41 17.81 -0.81 -5.15
C ILE A 41 17.09 -0.74 -3.81
N GLY A 42 17.55 -1.50 -2.81
CA GLY A 42 17.01 -1.44 -1.46
C GLY A 42 17.15 -0.05 -0.84
N SER A 43 18.29 0.61 -1.03
CA SER A 43 18.49 2.00 -0.63
C SER A 43 17.49 2.95 -1.31
N ARG A 44 17.28 2.80 -2.62
CA ARG A 44 16.27 3.59 -3.36
C ARG A 44 14.84 3.38 -2.85
N ILE A 45 14.48 2.14 -2.49
CA ILE A 45 13.17 1.82 -1.89
C ILE A 45 13.01 2.47 -0.52
N MET A 46 14.09 2.55 0.25
CA MET A 46 14.09 3.11 1.60
C MET A 46 14.17 4.63 1.62
N ASN A 47 14.71 5.24 0.57
CA ASN A 47 14.77 6.69 0.46
C ASN A 47 13.36 7.28 0.29
N PRO A 48 13.04 8.37 1.00
CA PRO A 48 11.81 9.10 0.77
C PRO A 48 11.69 9.48 -0.71
N LEU A 49 10.52 9.22 -1.28
CA LEU A 49 10.19 9.71 -2.61
C LEU A 49 10.20 11.24 -2.59
N ILE A 50 10.81 11.84 -3.60
CA ILE A 50 10.70 13.27 -3.84
C ILE A 50 9.26 13.61 -4.23
N HIS A 51 8.86 14.87 -4.06
CA HIS A 51 7.47 15.29 -4.21
C HIS A 51 6.87 14.82 -5.55
N GLU A 52 7.59 14.98 -6.66
CA GLU A 52 7.16 14.58 -7.99
C GLU A 52 6.85 13.07 -8.13
N GLU A 53 7.69 12.19 -7.57
CA GLU A 53 7.46 10.74 -7.60
C GLU A 53 6.27 10.33 -6.70
N SER A 54 6.06 11.06 -5.59
CA SER A 54 4.95 10.80 -4.67
C SER A 54 3.57 11.24 -5.20
N ILE A 55 3.53 12.11 -6.23
CA ILE A 55 2.27 12.59 -6.81
C ILE A 55 1.44 11.41 -7.33
N CYS A 56 2.04 10.44 -8.02
CA CYS A 56 1.32 9.27 -8.53
C CYS A 56 0.65 8.46 -7.40
N LEU A 57 1.34 8.28 -6.27
CA LEU A 57 0.84 7.54 -5.10
C LEU A 57 -0.28 8.24 -4.34
N THR A 58 -0.47 9.54 -4.54
CA THR A 58 -1.53 10.30 -3.88
C THR A 58 -2.69 10.58 -4.84
N THR A 59 -2.38 10.77 -6.13
CA THR A 59 -3.36 11.10 -7.17
C THR A 59 -4.21 9.93 -7.63
N HIS A 60 -3.87 8.67 -7.35
CA HIS A 60 -4.74 7.53 -7.70
C HIS A 60 -6.12 7.62 -7.03
N THR A 61 -6.19 8.25 -5.85
CA THR A 61 -7.45 8.58 -5.15
C THR A 61 -8.30 9.60 -5.89
N SER A 62 -7.74 10.33 -6.85
CA SER A 62 -8.47 11.30 -7.68
C SER A 62 -8.70 10.76 -9.09
N VAL A 63 -7.69 10.14 -9.70
CA VAL A 63 -7.75 9.63 -11.09
C VAL A 63 -8.57 8.34 -11.19
N GLY A 64 -8.37 7.38 -10.27
CA GLY A 64 -9.09 6.10 -10.28
C GLY A 64 -10.62 6.27 -10.25
N PRO A 65 -11.17 7.09 -9.35
CA PRO A 65 -12.61 7.38 -9.32
C PRO A 65 -13.15 8.03 -10.59
N GLN A 66 -12.38 8.88 -11.28
CA GLN A 66 -12.82 9.50 -12.54
C GLN A 66 -13.01 8.45 -13.63
N ILE A 67 -12.11 7.47 -13.70
CA ILE A 67 -12.20 6.35 -14.64
C ILE A 67 -13.43 5.48 -14.33
N MET A 68 -13.62 5.12 -13.05
CA MET A 68 -14.70 4.23 -12.63
C MET A 68 -16.09 4.89 -12.63
N GLY A 69 -16.14 6.19 -12.28
CA GLY A 69 -17.37 6.97 -12.14
C GLY A 69 -18.04 7.30 -13.47
N SER A 70 -17.33 7.15 -14.60
CA SER A 70 -17.86 7.38 -15.95
C SER A 70 -18.74 6.23 -16.47
N THR A 71 -19.13 5.28 -15.61
CA THR A 71 -19.84 4.05 -15.99
C THR A 71 -21.23 3.94 -15.36
N ASN A 72 -22.15 3.27 -16.05
CA ASN A 72 -23.50 2.99 -15.55
C ASN A 72 -23.58 1.76 -14.61
N SER A 73 -22.47 1.07 -14.34
CA SER A 73 -22.45 -0.07 -13.43
C SER A 73 -22.57 0.39 -11.97
N PRO A 74 -23.57 -0.10 -11.20
CA PRO A 74 -23.67 0.19 -9.76
C PRO A 74 -22.42 -0.21 -8.97
N VAL A 75 -21.78 -1.31 -9.37
CA VAL A 75 -20.55 -1.81 -8.74
C VAL A 75 -19.39 -0.84 -8.96
N LEU A 76 -19.22 -0.34 -10.18
CA LEU A 76 -18.13 0.59 -10.50
C LEU A 76 -18.35 1.97 -9.89
N ARG A 77 -19.60 2.43 -9.78
CA ARG A 77 -19.92 3.66 -9.01
C ARG A 77 -19.53 3.52 -7.55
N LEU A 78 -19.79 2.37 -6.94
CA LEU A 78 -19.37 2.10 -5.58
C LEU A 78 -17.84 2.00 -5.46
N ALA A 79 -17.19 1.29 -6.38
CA ALA A 79 -15.73 1.19 -6.41
C ALA A 79 -15.06 2.56 -6.55
N ALA A 80 -15.65 3.47 -7.33
CA ALA A 80 -15.18 4.86 -7.45
C ALA A 80 -15.22 5.61 -6.10
N VAL A 81 -16.29 5.44 -5.32
CA VAL A 81 -16.39 6.05 -3.98
C VAL A 81 -15.33 5.48 -3.04
N ILE A 82 -15.16 4.16 -3.01
CA ILE A 82 -14.14 3.50 -2.18
C ILE A 82 -12.75 4.02 -2.54
N ALA A 83 -12.42 4.02 -3.83
CA ALA A 83 -11.14 4.50 -4.31
C ALA A 83 -10.90 5.97 -4.00
N ALA A 84 -11.95 6.81 -3.99
CA ALA A 84 -11.84 8.22 -3.66
C ALA A 84 -11.57 8.49 -2.17
N THR A 85 -11.98 7.59 -1.27
CA THR A 85 -12.01 7.88 0.17
C THR A 85 -11.18 6.94 1.04
N HIS A 86 -10.58 5.88 0.49
CA HIS A 86 -9.88 4.88 1.31
C HIS A 86 -8.62 5.38 2.04
N HIS A 87 -8.07 6.53 1.65
CA HIS A 87 -6.96 7.20 2.36
C HIS A 87 -7.42 8.35 3.26
N GLU A 88 -8.72 8.63 3.33
CA GLU A 88 -9.29 9.58 4.28
C GLU A 88 -9.17 9.03 5.71
N LYS A 89 -8.99 9.91 6.68
CA LYS A 89 -8.87 9.57 8.10
C LYS A 89 -9.88 10.36 8.91
N TRP A 90 -10.39 9.75 9.97
CA TRP A 90 -11.44 10.34 10.82
C TRP A 90 -11.06 11.72 11.40
N ASP A 91 -9.78 11.92 11.73
CA ASP A 91 -9.23 13.16 12.30
C ASP A 91 -8.99 14.27 11.26
N GLY A 92 -9.20 13.98 9.97
CA GLY A 92 -8.96 14.89 8.85
C GLY A 92 -7.50 14.93 8.38
N SER A 93 -6.61 14.08 8.91
CA SER A 93 -5.21 13.96 8.45
C SER A 93 -5.05 13.09 7.19
N GLY A 94 -6.16 12.63 6.61
CA GLY A 94 -6.19 11.85 5.39
C GLY A 94 -6.14 12.71 4.12
N TYR A 95 -6.19 12.06 2.97
CA TYR A 95 -6.15 12.69 1.66
C TYR A 95 -7.10 11.95 0.70
N PRO A 96 -7.55 12.57 -0.41
CA PRO A 96 -7.15 13.87 -0.94
C PRO A 96 -7.90 15.08 -0.38
N LYS A 97 -9.06 14.91 0.27
CA LYS A 97 -9.92 16.02 0.69
C LYS A 97 -9.75 16.41 2.16
N GLY A 98 -9.11 15.57 2.97
CA GLY A 98 -8.87 15.85 4.39
C GLY A 98 -10.16 15.90 5.19
N TRP A 99 -11.11 15.03 4.87
CA TRP A 99 -12.44 15.06 5.48
C TRP A 99 -12.41 14.69 6.95
N ARG A 100 -13.03 15.52 7.80
CA ARG A 100 -13.30 15.19 9.20
C ARG A 100 -14.68 14.57 9.32
N ALA A 101 -14.81 13.53 10.12
CA ALA A 101 -16.06 12.81 10.26
C ALA A 101 -17.26 13.64 10.75
N MET A 102 -17.01 14.73 11.48
CA MET A 102 -18.06 15.67 11.88
C MET A 102 -18.72 16.42 10.69
N GLN A 103 -18.10 16.45 9.51
CA GLN A 103 -18.70 17.06 8.31
C GLN A 103 -19.83 16.22 7.69
N PHE A 104 -19.98 14.94 8.07
CA PHE A 104 -21.02 14.05 7.52
C PHE A 104 -22.35 14.08 8.29
N ARG A 105 -22.50 14.94 9.30
CA ARG A 105 -23.68 14.93 10.19
C ARG A 105 -24.98 15.48 9.58
N SER A 106 -24.98 16.00 8.35
CA SER A 106 -26.16 16.66 7.76
C SER A 106 -26.88 15.94 6.60
N LYS A 107 -26.41 14.77 6.14
CA LYS A 107 -27.15 13.98 5.11
C LYS A 107 -27.20 12.50 5.48
N ALA A 108 -28.34 12.10 6.03
CA ALA A 108 -28.56 10.86 6.76
C ALA A 108 -28.67 9.57 5.92
N GLU A 109 -28.35 9.53 4.62
CA GLU A 109 -28.58 8.30 3.82
C GLU A 109 -27.38 7.74 3.04
N SER A 110 -26.20 8.34 3.12
CA SER A 110 -24.97 7.78 2.50
C SER A 110 -23.98 7.18 3.51
N SER A 111 -24.37 7.11 4.79
CA SER A 111 -23.45 6.89 5.90
C SER A 111 -23.10 5.43 6.16
N LEU A 112 -23.96 4.45 5.93
CA LEU A 112 -23.69 3.09 6.44
C LEU A 112 -22.52 2.41 5.72
N LEU A 113 -22.44 2.57 4.41
CA LEU A 113 -21.37 1.99 3.60
C LEU A 113 -20.06 2.75 3.74
N LEU A 114 -20.09 4.09 3.81
CA LEU A 114 -18.91 4.89 4.07
C LEU A 114 -18.39 4.65 5.50
N THR A 115 -19.28 4.60 6.50
CA THR A 115 -18.94 4.24 7.87
C THR A 115 -18.42 2.80 7.95
N PHE A 116 -19.01 1.84 7.22
CA PHE A 116 -18.52 0.47 7.16
C PHE A 116 -17.15 0.37 6.50
N LEU A 117 -16.91 1.07 5.38
CA LEU A 117 -15.62 1.12 4.70
C LEU A 117 -14.55 1.82 5.53
N MET A 118 -14.89 2.90 6.23
CA MET A 118 -13.98 3.56 7.19
C MET A 118 -13.74 2.72 8.45
N HIS A 119 -14.74 1.95 8.89
CA HIS A 119 -14.60 0.98 9.97
C HIS A 119 -13.70 -0.19 9.54
N LEU A 120 -13.86 -0.70 8.32
CA LEU A 120 -12.93 -1.65 7.72
C LEU A 120 -11.54 -1.04 7.59
N ALA A 121 -11.37 0.24 7.25
CA ALA A 121 -10.05 0.88 7.25
C ALA A 121 -9.43 1.01 8.66
N ARG A 122 -10.25 1.15 9.70
CA ARG A 122 -9.84 1.10 11.12
C ARG A 122 -9.33 -0.28 11.55
N HIS A 123 -9.87 -1.35 10.96
CA HIS A 123 -9.56 -2.74 11.28
C HIS A 123 -8.77 -3.46 10.19
N ALA A 124 -8.51 -2.80 9.07
CA ALA A 124 -7.61 -3.25 8.03
C ALA A 124 -6.26 -3.44 8.72
N PRO A 125 -5.69 -4.64 8.68
CA PRO A 125 -4.51 -4.94 9.46
C PRO A 125 -3.40 -3.99 9.00
N THR A 126 -3.05 -3.00 9.83
CA THR A 126 -1.85 -2.20 9.65
C THR A 126 -0.66 -3.15 9.83
N LYS A 127 -0.25 -3.81 8.75
CA LYS A 127 0.87 -4.77 8.67
C LYS A 127 1.24 -5.35 10.04
N LYS A 128 0.32 -6.08 10.68
CA LYS A 128 0.68 -6.86 11.85
C LYS A 128 1.45 -8.05 11.29
N GLN A 129 2.77 -7.96 11.45
CA GLN A 129 3.79 -8.94 11.10
C GLN A 129 3.23 -10.38 11.05
N PHE A 130 3.15 -10.96 9.85
CA PHE A 130 2.89 -12.38 9.68
C PHE A 130 4.10 -13.12 10.29
N ARG A 131 3.96 -13.64 11.51
CA ARG A 131 4.93 -14.58 12.07
C ARG A 131 4.60 -15.95 11.49
N LEU A 132 5.54 -16.54 10.76
CA LEU A 132 5.45 -17.87 10.15
C LEU A 132 5.54 -19.01 11.18
N THR A 133 5.19 -18.81 12.46
CA THR A 133 5.41 -19.83 13.51
C THR A 133 4.15 -20.56 13.98
N ASP A 134 2.96 -20.22 13.48
CA ASP A 134 1.72 -20.79 14.01
C ASP A 134 1.10 -21.86 13.09
N ALA A 135 1.90 -22.47 12.21
CA ALA A 135 1.47 -23.53 11.27
C ALA A 135 1.94 -24.95 11.65
N GLU A 136 2.57 -25.14 12.81
CA GLU A 136 2.92 -26.48 13.30
C GLU A 136 2.63 -26.59 14.80
N SER A 137 1.37 -26.86 15.16
CA SER A 137 0.97 -27.67 16.32
C SER A 137 -0.53 -27.50 16.61
N SER A 138 -1.36 -28.38 16.01
CA SER A 138 -2.48 -29.11 16.65
C SER A 138 -3.26 -29.89 15.59
#